data_AF-A0A6B3HRJ2-F1
#
_entry.id   AF-A0A6B3HRJ2-F1
#
_cell.length_a   1.000
_cell.length_b   1.000
_cell.length_c   1.000
_cell.angle_alpha   90.00
_cell.angle_beta   90.00
_cell.angle_gamma   90.00
#
_symmetry.space_group_name_H-M   'P 1'
#
loop_
_entity.id
_entity.type
_entity.pdbx_description
1 polymer ?
#
loop_
_entity_poly.entity_id
_entity_poly.type
_entity_poly.pdbx_seq_one_letter_code
_entity_poly.pdbx_strand_id
1 'polypeptide(L)'
;MSPTSDTLAADSRERAVRALLRVPPLKRLWSAQLVGGIGDALALLVLVLLSLQAAVLEGSFGAGYRGAAFAVAAVFGARILSTVLFGAVLLGPLTSLTAPGGKLDRRWLMIGTDGLRLALLIIAPLWIDWVPDKALMMILITVFVTGAGERLWAVAKESAAPALLPAPPIEGAAVRPLPDHLDALRRLSLRTNFLAVPAAAVVLLIATLIGNLLGTGLEWFSFHQAALGSYVAAGL
;
A
#
# COMPACT_ATOMS: atom_id res chain seq x y z
N MET A 1 6.93 -36.73 10.78
CA MET A 1 7.17 -36.15 9.44
C MET A 1 8.64 -36.31 9.13
N SER A 2 9.01 -36.70 7.91
CA SER A 2 10.41 -36.94 7.53
C SER A 2 10.98 -35.66 6.90
N PRO A 3 12.25 -35.28 7.15
CA PRO A 3 12.84 -34.09 6.54
C PRO A 3 12.74 -34.08 5.00
N THR A 4 12.77 -35.25 4.35
CA THR A 4 12.57 -35.38 2.91
C THR A 4 11.15 -35.01 2.46
N SER A 5 10.10 -35.39 3.22
CA SER A 5 8.72 -35.03 2.85
C SER A 5 8.49 -33.52 2.94
N ASP A 6 9.12 -32.85 3.89
CA ASP A 6 8.98 -31.40 4.10
C ASP A 6 9.66 -30.60 2.99
N THR A 7 10.84 -31.04 2.54
CA THR A 7 11.53 -30.43 1.40
C THR A 7 10.75 -30.53 0.09
N LEU A 8 10.13 -31.69 -0.19
CA LEU A 8 9.29 -31.88 -1.37
C LEU A 8 8.02 -31.03 -1.32
N ALA A 9 7.40 -30.91 -0.14
CA ALA A 9 6.24 -30.05 0.04
C ALA A 9 6.59 -28.56 -0.13
N ALA A 10 7.76 -28.13 0.33
CA ALA A 10 8.24 -26.76 0.12
C ALA A 10 8.49 -26.47 -1.37
N ASP A 11 9.14 -27.40 -2.08
CA ASP A 11 9.41 -27.26 -3.51
C ASP A 11 8.13 -27.26 -4.36
N SER A 12 7.10 -28.05 -4.00
CA SER A 12 5.81 -28.02 -4.70
C SER A 12 5.12 -26.66 -4.56
N ARG A 13 5.15 -26.06 -3.36
CA ARG A 13 4.58 -24.72 -3.10
C ARG A 13 5.31 -23.64 -3.89
N GLU A 14 6.64 -23.71 -3.97
CA GLU A 14 7.43 -22.77 -4.76
C GLU A 14 7.13 -22.88 -6.26
N ARG A 15 7.00 -24.12 -6.77
CA ARG A 15 6.59 -24.36 -8.15
C ARG A 15 5.18 -23.85 -8.43
N ALA A 16 4.25 -23.99 -7.49
CA ALA A 16 2.88 -23.48 -7.64
C ALA A 16 2.84 -21.95 -7.78
N VAL A 17 3.60 -21.22 -6.95
CA VAL A 17 3.73 -19.76 -7.05
C VAL A 17 4.34 -19.33 -8.39
N ARG A 18 5.42 -20.01 -8.82
CA ARG A 18 6.06 -19.73 -10.13
C ARG A 18 5.14 -20.03 -11.30
N ALA A 19 4.31 -21.07 -11.21
CA ALA A 19 3.35 -21.41 -12.25
C ALA A 19 2.29 -20.31 -12.43
N LEU A 20 1.80 -19.72 -11.33
CA LEU A 20 0.87 -18.59 -11.39
C LEU A 20 1.47 -17.38 -12.12
N LEU A 21 2.73 -17.02 -11.83
CA LEU A 21 3.40 -15.89 -12.46
C LEU A 21 3.74 -16.08 -13.95
N ARG A 22 3.54 -17.29 -14.50
CA ARG A 22 3.63 -17.54 -15.95
C ARG A 22 2.37 -17.12 -16.70
N VAL A 23 1.24 -16.95 -16.01
CA VAL A 23 -0.02 -16.48 -16.61
C VAL A 23 0.10 -14.98 -16.88
N PRO A 24 0.10 -14.51 -18.15
CA PRO A 24 0.39 -13.12 -18.48
C PRO A 24 -0.51 -12.07 -17.80
N PRO A 25 -1.85 -12.20 -17.76
CA PRO A 25 -2.70 -11.21 -17.10
C PRO A 25 -2.47 -11.17 -15.59
N LEU A 26 -2.26 -12.33 -14.95
CA LEU A 26 -1.97 -12.41 -13.53
C LEU A 26 -0.61 -11.78 -13.20
N LYS A 27 0.42 -12.03 -14.02
CA LYS A 27 1.73 -11.40 -13.88
C LYS A 27 1.64 -9.88 -13.94
N ARG A 28 0.88 -9.32 -14.90
CA ARG A 28 0.69 -7.86 -15.03
C ARG A 28 0.02 -7.26 -13.80
N LEU A 29 -1.06 -7.87 -13.33
CA LEU A 29 -1.75 -7.45 -12.11
C LEU A 29 -0.82 -7.51 -10.90
N TRP A 30 0.00 -8.56 -10.79
CA TRP A 30 0.88 -8.74 -9.63
C TRP A 30 2.11 -7.82 -9.64
N SER A 31 2.63 -7.49 -10.82
CA SER A 31 3.66 -6.46 -10.95
C SER A 31 3.12 -5.09 -10.53
N ALA A 32 1.92 -4.72 -10.98
CA ALA A 32 1.26 -3.49 -10.55
C ALA A 32 1.01 -3.46 -9.03
N GLN A 33 0.54 -4.57 -8.46
CA GLN A 33 0.38 -4.72 -7.00
C GLN A 33 1.71 -4.52 -6.24
N LEU A 34 2.81 -5.07 -6.74
CA LEU A 34 4.09 -4.95 -6.05
C LEU A 34 4.56 -3.50 -6.03
N VAL A 35 4.50 -2.82 -7.18
CA VAL A 35 4.89 -1.40 -7.29
C VAL A 35 3.97 -0.53 -6.42
N GLY A 36 2.65 -0.69 -6.56
CA GLY A 36 1.68 0.05 -5.76
C GLY A 36 1.81 -0.22 -4.26
N GLY A 37 2.16 -1.46 -3.87
CA GLY A 37 2.43 -1.82 -2.48
C GLY A 37 3.70 -1.18 -1.91
N ILE A 38 4.74 -1.02 -2.73
CA ILE A 38 5.94 -0.23 -2.36
C ILE A 38 5.53 1.24 -2.19
N GLY A 39 4.75 1.78 -3.12
CA GLY A 39 4.19 3.14 -3.05
C GLY A 39 3.37 3.36 -1.78
N ASP A 40 2.51 2.41 -1.39
CA ASP A 40 1.70 2.47 -0.17
C ASP A 40 2.55 2.47 1.10
N ALA A 41 3.53 1.57 1.19
CA ALA A 41 4.44 1.53 2.32
C ALA A 41 5.28 2.81 2.39
N LEU A 42 5.76 3.31 1.25
CA LEU A 42 6.54 4.55 1.17
C LEU A 42 5.69 5.75 1.59
N ALA A 43 4.46 5.86 1.07
CA ALA A 43 3.51 6.89 1.43
C ALA A 43 3.26 6.94 2.94
N LEU A 44 3.06 5.79 3.59
CA LEU A 44 2.88 5.72 5.03
C LEU A 44 4.13 6.23 5.79
N LEU A 45 5.32 5.79 5.40
CA LEU A 45 6.57 6.23 6.02
C LEU A 45 6.80 7.74 5.85
N VAL A 46 6.51 8.28 4.66
CA VAL A 46 6.60 9.72 4.39
C VAL A 46 5.60 10.51 5.23
N LEU A 47 4.35 10.06 5.30
CA LEU A 47 3.32 10.73 6.10
C LEU A 47 3.67 10.69 7.59
N VAL A 48 4.35 9.63 8.07
CA VAL A 48 4.92 9.61 9.44
C VAL A 48 5.97 10.72 9.61
N LEU A 49 6.91 10.88 8.67
CA LEU A 49 7.92 11.94 8.73
C LEU A 49 7.30 13.34 8.69
N LEU A 50 6.35 13.58 7.78
CA LEU A 50 5.64 14.86 7.68
C LEU A 50 4.83 15.16 8.95
N SER A 51 4.18 14.16 9.54
CA SER A 51 3.44 14.32 10.80
C SER A 51 4.37 14.66 11.96
N LEU A 52 5.56 14.03 12.02
CA LEU A 52 6.57 14.36 13.02
C LEU A 52 7.03 15.82 12.87
N GLN A 53 7.34 16.25 11.65
CA GLN A 53 7.72 17.62 11.35
C GLN A 53 6.62 18.60 11.77
N ALA A 54 5.37 18.38 11.36
CA ALA A 54 4.24 19.23 11.69
C ALA A 54 3.99 19.31 13.21
N ALA A 55 4.00 18.16 13.91
CA ALA A 55 3.79 18.11 15.35
C ALA A 55 4.87 18.87 16.13
N VAL A 56 6.13 18.82 15.68
CA VAL A 56 7.23 19.56 16.30
C VAL A 56 7.11 21.06 16.05
N LEU A 57 6.73 21.47 14.83
CA LEU A 57 6.57 22.88 14.47
C LEU A 57 5.38 23.55 15.20
N GLU A 58 4.25 22.85 15.27
CA GLU A 58 3.03 23.34 15.93
C GLU A 58 3.09 23.17 17.46
N GLY A 59 3.99 22.32 17.98
CA GLY A 59 4.01 21.92 19.39
C GLY A 59 2.83 21.03 19.77
N SER A 60 2.19 20.37 18.79
CA SER A 60 1.03 19.52 18.98
C SER A 60 1.33 18.37 19.94
N PHE A 61 0.36 18.02 20.79
CA PHE A 61 0.47 16.93 21.76
C PHE A 61 1.57 17.09 22.83
N GLY A 62 2.09 18.32 22.99
CA GLY A 62 3.08 18.68 24.00
C GLY A 62 4.52 18.62 23.49
N ALA A 63 5.44 19.28 24.20
CA ALA A 63 6.82 19.41 23.76
C ALA A 63 7.66 18.11 23.89
N GLY A 64 8.64 17.98 23.01
CA GLY A 64 9.68 16.94 23.09
C GLY A 64 9.23 15.56 22.63
N TYR A 65 9.89 14.52 23.16
CA TYR A 65 9.73 13.12 22.72
C TYR A 65 8.30 12.59 22.81
N ARG A 66 7.50 13.07 23.79
CA ARG A 66 6.12 12.61 23.99
C ARG A 66 5.20 13.02 22.84
N GLY A 67 5.29 14.27 22.39
CA GLY A 67 4.52 14.77 21.25
C GLY A 67 4.90 14.04 19.96
N ALA A 68 6.20 13.85 19.75
CA ALA A 68 6.73 13.06 18.63
C ALA A 68 6.18 11.63 18.60
N ALA A 69 6.27 10.91 19.73
CA ALA A 69 5.76 9.54 19.82
C ALA A 69 4.24 9.48 19.60
N PHE A 70 3.50 10.46 20.11
CA PHE A 70 2.05 10.53 19.91
C PHE A 70 1.67 10.83 18.46
N ALA A 71 2.41 11.69 17.75
CA ALA A 71 2.19 11.96 16.34
C ALA A 71 2.35 10.70 15.48
N VAL A 72 3.40 9.91 15.75
CA VAL A 72 3.61 8.61 15.08
C VAL A 72 2.44 7.67 15.39
N ALA A 73 2.03 7.57 16.67
CA ALA A 73 0.90 6.75 17.06
C ALA A 73 -0.42 7.19 16.39
N ALA A 74 -0.64 8.50 16.24
CA ALA A 74 -1.82 9.05 15.58
C ALA A 74 -1.88 8.67 14.10
N VAL A 75 -0.75 8.67 13.38
CA VAL A 75 -0.68 8.23 11.98
C VAL A 75 -1.08 6.76 11.84
N PHE A 76 -0.49 5.88 12.65
CA PHE A 76 -0.87 4.46 12.64
C PHE A 76 -2.32 4.25 13.09
N GLY A 77 -2.78 5.00 14.08
CA GLY A 77 -4.17 5.01 14.53
C GLY A 77 -5.14 5.39 13.42
N ALA A 78 -4.86 6.46 12.67
CA ALA A 78 -5.64 6.88 11.51
C ALA A 78 -5.65 5.80 10.41
N ARG A 79 -4.50 5.13 10.16
CA ARG A 79 -4.41 4.04 9.18
C ARG A 79 -5.21 2.80 9.60
N ILE A 80 -5.18 2.44 10.89
CA ILE A 80 -5.98 1.35 11.44
C ILE A 80 -7.47 1.71 11.36
N LEU A 81 -7.84 2.91 11.77
CA LEU A 81 -9.23 3.38 11.73
C LEU A 81 -9.78 3.34 10.29
N SER A 82 -9.01 3.85 9.33
CA SER A 82 -9.36 3.78 7.91
C SER A 82 -9.51 2.33 7.43
N THR A 83 -8.59 1.45 7.82
CA THR A 83 -8.66 0.01 7.53
C THR A 83 -9.92 -0.66 8.09
N VAL A 84 -10.30 -0.33 9.32
CA VAL A 84 -11.49 -0.92 9.96
C VAL A 84 -12.77 -0.39 9.32
N LEU A 85 -12.86 0.91 9.05
CA LEU A 85 -14.04 1.51 8.44
C LEU A 85 -14.24 1.07 6.99
N PHE A 86 -13.18 1.08 6.18
CA PHE A 86 -13.28 0.72 4.76
C PHE A 86 -13.07 -0.78 4.48
N GLY A 87 -12.56 -1.53 5.47
CA GLY A 87 -12.54 -2.98 5.49
C GLY A 87 -13.80 -3.53 6.13
N ALA A 88 -13.85 -3.64 7.46
CA ALA A 88 -14.92 -4.35 8.15
C ALA A 88 -16.32 -3.73 7.95
N VAL A 89 -16.45 -2.40 7.97
CA VAL A 89 -17.76 -1.74 7.94
C VAL A 89 -18.32 -1.62 6.51
N LEU A 90 -17.47 -1.38 5.51
CA LEU A 90 -17.90 -1.17 4.13
C LEU A 90 -17.72 -2.38 3.19
N LEU A 91 -17.18 -3.51 3.67
CA LEU A 91 -16.99 -4.73 2.87
C LEU A 91 -18.29 -5.19 2.17
N GLY A 92 -19.42 -5.25 2.88
CA GLY A 92 -20.71 -5.66 2.31
C GLY A 92 -21.20 -4.73 1.18
N PRO A 93 -21.35 -3.42 1.43
CA PRO A 93 -21.73 -2.45 0.41
C PRO A 93 -20.77 -2.42 -0.79
N LEU A 94 -19.46 -2.42 -0.56
CA LEU A 94 -18.45 -2.36 -1.62
C LEU A 94 -18.45 -3.61 -2.50
N THR A 95 -18.58 -4.79 -1.91
CA THR A 95 -18.68 -6.04 -2.66
C THR A 95 -19.93 -6.09 -3.53
N SER A 96 -21.07 -5.59 -3.02
CA SER A 96 -22.30 -5.49 -3.83
C SER A 96 -22.18 -4.51 -5.02
N LEU A 97 -21.49 -3.38 -4.82
CA LEU A 97 -21.34 -2.36 -5.86
C LEU A 97 -20.33 -2.75 -6.94
N THR A 98 -19.32 -3.56 -6.58
CA THR A 98 -18.24 -4.01 -7.45
C THR A 98 -18.46 -5.43 -8.00
N ALA A 99 -19.55 -6.12 -7.65
CA ALA A 99 -19.90 -7.42 -8.20
C ALA A 99 -20.11 -7.36 -9.73
N PRO A 100 -20.01 -8.48 -10.46
CA PRO A 100 -20.35 -8.52 -11.89
C PRO A 100 -21.81 -8.06 -12.10
N GLY A 101 -22.02 -6.96 -12.84
CA GLY A 101 -23.33 -6.30 -12.99
C GLY A 101 -23.66 -5.23 -11.95
N GLY A 102 -22.75 -4.96 -11.01
CA GLY A 102 -22.85 -3.84 -10.06
C GLY A 102 -22.67 -2.48 -10.73
N LYS A 103 -23.13 -1.42 -10.05
CA LYS A 103 -23.13 -0.04 -10.59
C LYS A 103 -21.73 0.58 -10.67
N LEU A 104 -20.73 -0.01 -10.02
CA LEU A 104 -19.39 0.55 -9.93
C LEU A 104 -18.38 -0.32 -10.69
N ASP A 105 -17.78 0.24 -11.73
CA ASP A 105 -16.69 -0.43 -12.45
C ASP A 105 -15.41 -0.43 -11.59
N ARG A 106 -14.87 -1.64 -11.37
CA ARG A 106 -13.65 -1.89 -10.60
C ARG A 106 -12.46 -1.13 -11.17
N ARG A 107 -12.37 -1.03 -12.50
CA ARG A 107 -11.25 -0.36 -13.17
C ARG A 107 -11.27 1.14 -12.87
N TRP A 108 -12.44 1.76 -12.92
CA TRP A 108 -12.61 3.17 -12.61
C TRP A 108 -12.39 3.46 -11.13
N LEU A 109 -12.80 2.56 -10.24
CA LEU A 109 -12.49 2.67 -8.81
C LEU A 109 -10.98 2.65 -8.57
N MET A 110 -10.25 1.71 -9.17
CA MET A 110 -8.79 1.64 -9.07
C MET A 110 -8.14 2.93 -9.59
N ILE A 111 -8.49 3.38 -10.80
CA ILE A 111 -7.93 4.60 -11.38
C ILE A 111 -8.24 5.84 -10.52
N GLY A 112 -9.47 5.95 -10.01
CA GLY A 112 -9.89 7.09 -9.17
C GLY A 112 -9.16 7.12 -7.84
N THR A 113 -8.95 5.95 -7.21
CA THR A 113 -8.21 5.86 -5.95
C THR A 113 -6.71 6.12 -6.14
N ASP A 114 -6.11 5.63 -7.23
CA ASP A 114 -4.73 5.92 -7.59
C ASP A 114 -4.52 7.42 -7.86
N GLY A 115 -5.42 8.04 -8.64
CA GLY A 115 -5.37 9.48 -8.91
C GLY A 115 -5.55 10.34 -7.66
N LEU A 116 -6.48 9.97 -6.78
CA LEU A 116 -6.69 10.66 -5.50
C LEU A 116 -5.44 10.56 -4.61
N ARG A 117 -4.83 9.37 -4.51
CA ARG A 117 -3.59 9.17 -3.74
C ARG A 117 -2.44 10.00 -4.29
N LEU A 118 -2.26 10.02 -5.61
CA LEU A 118 -1.24 10.82 -6.26
C LEU A 118 -1.42 12.30 -5.90
N ALA A 119 -2.63 12.85 -6.04
CA ALA A 119 -2.91 14.24 -5.72
C ALA A 119 -2.64 14.53 -4.24
N LEU A 120 -3.11 13.66 -3.34
CA LEU A 120 -2.89 13.80 -1.90
C LEU A 120 -1.41 13.78 -1.51
N LEU A 121 -0.59 12.91 -2.13
CA LEU A 121 0.84 12.84 -1.85
C LEU A 121 1.63 14.02 -2.41
N ILE A 122 1.17 14.62 -3.52
CA ILE A 122 1.76 15.88 -4.01
C ILE A 122 1.43 17.03 -3.05
N ILE A 123 0.19 17.08 -2.54
CA ILE A 123 -0.27 18.16 -1.66
C ILE A 123 0.25 17.99 -0.23
N ALA A 124 0.49 16.76 0.23
CA ALA A 124 0.86 16.45 1.62
C ALA A 124 1.95 17.36 2.24
N PRO A 125 3.11 17.58 1.61
CA PRO A 125 4.13 18.47 2.16
C PRO A 125 3.68 19.94 2.20
N LEU A 126 2.82 20.37 1.26
CA LEU A 126 2.37 21.77 1.14
C LEU A 126 1.44 22.20 2.27
N TRP A 127 0.84 21.27 3.01
CA TRP A 127 0.06 21.61 4.20
C TRP A 127 0.87 22.33 5.27
N ILE A 128 2.18 22.04 5.36
CA ILE A 128 3.09 22.68 6.31
C ILE A 128 3.26 24.16 5.98
N ASP A 129 3.32 24.51 4.69
CA ASP A 129 3.43 25.89 4.21
C ASP A 129 2.10 26.63 4.23
N TRP A 130 1.02 25.98 3.77
CA TRP A 130 -0.28 26.64 3.54
C TRP A 130 -1.10 26.86 4.81
N VAL A 131 -1.06 25.91 5.74
CA VAL A 131 -1.88 25.91 6.96
C VAL A 131 -1.07 25.39 8.15
N PRO A 132 0.02 26.07 8.54
CA PRO A 132 0.96 25.57 9.54
C PRO A 132 0.31 25.26 10.90
N ASP A 133 -0.74 25.99 11.27
CA ASP A 133 -1.52 25.81 12.50
C ASP A 133 -2.41 24.56 12.50
N LYS A 134 -2.61 23.94 11.33
CA LYS A 134 -3.46 22.76 11.12
C LYS A 134 -2.76 21.67 10.34
N ALA A 135 -1.46 21.80 10.09
CA ALA A 135 -0.72 20.93 9.19
C ALA A 135 -0.81 19.47 9.63
N LEU A 136 -0.65 19.21 10.94
CA LEU A 136 -0.75 17.86 11.48
C LEU A 136 -2.14 17.25 11.26
N MET A 137 -3.21 18.02 11.50
CA MET A 137 -4.58 17.57 11.24
C MET A 137 -4.79 17.23 9.76
N MET A 138 -4.33 18.09 8.84
CA MET A 138 -4.46 17.87 7.39
C MET A 138 -3.66 16.66 6.91
N ILE A 139 -2.49 16.41 7.49
CA ILE A 139 -1.68 15.21 7.22
C ILE A 139 -2.40 13.96 7.75
N LEU A 140 -2.99 13.99 8.95
CA LEU A 140 -3.77 12.87 9.49
C LEU A 140 -5.01 12.56 8.65
N ILE A 141 -5.71 13.60 8.13
CA ILE A 141 -6.79 13.42 7.15
C ILE A 141 -6.23 12.76 5.88
N THR A 142 -5.07 13.19 5.40
CA THR A 142 -4.40 12.60 4.24
C THR A 142 -4.06 11.12 4.47
N VAL A 143 -3.54 10.76 5.64
CA VAL A 143 -3.28 9.37 6.06
C VAL A 143 -4.57 8.54 6.03
N PHE A 144 -5.66 9.09 6.56
CA PHE A 144 -6.95 8.42 6.60
C PHE A 144 -7.50 8.16 5.20
N VAL A 145 -7.52 9.17 4.34
CA VAL A 145 -8.08 9.09 2.98
C VAL A 145 -7.22 8.20 2.07
N THR A 146 -5.90 8.32 2.14
CA THR A 146 -4.99 7.40 1.40
C THR A 146 -5.16 5.96 1.89
N GLY A 147 -5.38 5.74 3.19
CA GLY A 147 -5.71 4.41 3.74
C GLY A 147 -7.04 3.87 3.22
N ALA A 148 -8.03 4.73 3.01
CA ALA A 148 -9.32 4.33 2.46
C ALA A 148 -9.18 3.90 1.00
N GLY A 149 -8.40 4.68 0.23
CA GLY A 149 -8.03 4.35 -1.15
C GLY A 149 -7.32 2.99 -1.27
N GLU A 150 -6.33 2.72 -0.41
CA GLU A 150 -5.66 1.40 -0.37
C GLU A 150 -6.66 0.26 -0.14
N ARG A 151 -7.62 0.43 0.78
CA ARG A 151 -8.62 -0.61 1.07
C ARG A 151 -9.56 -0.84 -0.11
N LEU A 152 -10.04 0.22 -0.74
CA LEU A 152 -10.90 0.13 -1.92
C LEU A 152 -10.19 -0.59 -3.07
N TRP A 153 -8.92 -0.25 -3.31
CA TRP A 153 -8.10 -0.89 -4.32
C TRP A 153 -7.86 -2.38 -3.99
N ALA A 154 -7.58 -2.71 -2.73
CA ALA A 154 -7.40 -4.09 -2.27
C ALA A 154 -8.65 -4.95 -2.49
N VAL A 155 -9.84 -4.45 -2.13
CA VAL A 155 -11.12 -5.13 -2.37
C VAL A 155 -11.36 -5.36 -3.86
N ALA A 156 -11.10 -4.35 -4.69
CA ALA A 156 -11.24 -4.46 -6.13
C ALA A 156 -10.31 -5.53 -6.72
N LYS A 157 -9.06 -5.61 -6.26
CA LYS A 157 -8.12 -6.65 -6.66
C LYS A 157 -8.53 -8.04 -6.17
N GLU A 158 -8.89 -8.18 -4.89
CA GLU A 158 -9.27 -9.47 -4.30
C GLU A 158 -10.48 -10.09 -5.02
N SER A 159 -11.40 -9.27 -5.52
CA SER A 159 -12.51 -9.73 -6.36
C SER A 159 -12.14 -10.04 -7.82
N ALA A 160 -11.02 -9.50 -8.32
CA ALA A 160 -10.56 -9.69 -9.71
C ALA A 160 -9.59 -10.86 -9.86
N ALA A 161 -8.72 -11.09 -8.87
CA ALA A 161 -7.64 -12.08 -8.95
C ALA A 161 -8.13 -13.53 -9.20
N PRO A 162 -9.21 -14.04 -8.55
CA PRO A 162 -9.69 -15.39 -8.80
C PRO A 162 -10.17 -15.62 -10.24
N ALA A 163 -10.73 -14.59 -10.88
CA ALA A 163 -11.22 -14.67 -12.26
C ALA A 163 -10.08 -14.78 -13.30
N LEU A 164 -8.83 -14.49 -12.90
CA LEU A 164 -7.65 -14.59 -13.76
C LEU A 164 -6.91 -15.93 -13.60
N LEU A 165 -7.38 -16.80 -12.72
CA LEU A 165 -6.80 -18.12 -12.52
C LEU A 165 -7.09 -19.03 -13.71
N PRO A 166 -6.18 -19.96 -14.05
CA PRO A 166 -6.46 -20.99 -15.04
C PRO A 166 -7.75 -21.75 -14.70
N ALA A 167 -8.61 -21.96 -15.69
CA ALA A 167 -9.85 -22.69 -15.51
C ALA A 167 -9.57 -24.12 -15.01
N PRO A 168 -10.36 -24.65 -14.06
CA PRO A 168 -10.20 -26.02 -13.60
C PRO A 168 -10.44 -26.99 -14.79
N PRO A 169 -9.70 -28.13 -14.85
CA PRO A 169 -10.00 -29.19 -15.80
C PRO A 169 -11.45 -29.66 -15.66
N ILE A 170 -12.03 -30.17 -16.75
CA ILE A 170 -13.36 -30.79 -16.73
C ILE A 170 -13.39 -31.88 -15.64
N GLU A 171 -14.48 -31.92 -14.86
CA GLU A 171 -14.64 -32.85 -13.75
C GLU A 171 -14.30 -34.30 -14.18
N GLY A 172 -13.46 -34.98 -13.40
CA GLY A 172 -13.01 -36.35 -13.69
C GLY A 172 -11.81 -36.47 -14.65
N ALA A 173 -11.36 -35.39 -15.30
CA ALA A 173 -10.17 -35.42 -16.17
C ALA A 173 -8.83 -35.27 -15.42
N ALA A 174 -8.87 -34.97 -14.11
CA ALA A 174 -7.67 -34.75 -13.31
C ALA A 174 -7.06 -36.08 -12.85
N VAL A 175 -5.93 -36.47 -13.46
CA VAL A 175 -5.13 -37.66 -13.07
C VAL A 175 -4.37 -37.45 -11.74
N ARG A 176 -4.27 -36.19 -11.26
CA ARG A 176 -3.60 -35.81 -10.00
C ARG A 176 -4.44 -34.78 -9.23
N PRO A 177 -4.29 -34.70 -7.89
CA PRO A 177 -4.90 -33.62 -7.11
C PRO A 177 -4.52 -32.26 -7.72
N LEU A 178 -5.53 -31.42 -7.96
CA LEU A 178 -5.31 -30.13 -8.59
C LEU A 178 -4.50 -29.24 -7.63
N PRO A 179 -3.51 -28.48 -8.13
CA PRO A 179 -2.80 -27.51 -7.30
C PRO A 179 -3.77 -26.50 -6.69
N ASP A 180 -3.63 -26.23 -5.39
CA ASP A 180 -4.41 -25.18 -4.72
C ASP A 180 -3.90 -23.79 -5.17
N HIS A 181 -4.54 -23.26 -6.20
CA HIS A 181 -4.23 -21.95 -6.75
C HIS A 181 -4.52 -20.81 -5.77
N LEU A 182 -5.46 -20.99 -4.82
CA LEU A 182 -5.81 -19.96 -3.84
C LEU A 182 -4.76 -19.88 -2.73
N ASP A 183 -4.24 -21.01 -2.24
CA ASP A 183 -3.11 -21.01 -1.31
C ASP A 183 -1.86 -20.43 -1.97
N ALA A 184 -1.61 -20.77 -3.24
CA ALA A 184 -0.49 -20.19 -4.00
C ALA A 184 -0.63 -18.67 -4.18
N LEU A 185 -1.83 -18.15 -4.47
CA LEU A 185 -2.10 -16.71 -4.51
C LEU A 185 -1.86 -16.05 -3.15
N ARG A 186 -2.36 -16.66 -2.06
CA ARG A 186 -2.18 -16.15 -0.70
C ARG A 186 -0.70 -16.04 -0.34
N ARG A 187 0.10 -17.07 -0.63
CA ARG A 187 1.56 -17.06 -0.40
C ARG A 187 2.26 -15.99 -1.22
N LEU A 188 1.89 -15.86 -2.49
CA LEU A 188 2.43 -14.83 -3.36
C LEU A 188 2.11 -13.43 -2.79
N SER A 189 0.89 -13.19 -2.33
CA SER A 189 0.49 -11.93 -1.69
C SER A 189 1.28 -11.64 -0.42
N LEU A 190 1.49 -12.64 0.44
CA LEU A 190 2.27 -12.48 1.67
C LEU A 190 3.72 -12.09 1.36
N ARG A 191 4.34 -12.73 0.37
CA ARG A 191 5.71 -12.41 -0.05
C ARG A 191 5.83 -11.00 -0.60
N THR A 192 4.94 -10.60 -1.52
CA THR A 192 5.00 -9.26 -2.11
C THR A 192 4.74 -8.16 -1.09
N ASN A 193 3.78 -8.36 -0.18
CA ASN A 193 3.48 -7.38 0.86
C ASN A 193 4.63 -7.28 1.87
N PHE A 194 5.26 -8.41 2.21
CA PHE A 194 6.42 -8.41 3.10
C PHE A 194 7.62 -7.69 2.47
N LEU A 195 7.89 -7.88 1.17
CA LEU A 195 9.00 -7.23 0.47
C LEU A 195 8.76 -5.74 0.18
N ALA A 196 7.50 -5.31 0.12
CA ALA A 196 7.15 -3.92 -0.16
C ALA A 196 7.66 -2.95 0.92
N VAL A 197 7.58 -3.34 2.20
CA VAL A 197 7.99 -2.51 3.34
C VAL A 197 9.50 -2.20 3.35
N PRO A 198 10.42 -3.19 3.30
CA PRO A 198 11.85 -2.90 3.26
C PRO A 198 12.25 -2.19 1.96
N ALA A 199 11.62 -2.51 0.83
CA ALA A 199 11.86 -1.78 -0.42
C ALA A 199 11.48 -0.29 -0.28
N ALA A 200 10.32 0.00 0.30
CA ALA A 200 9.90 1.38 0.58
C ALA A 200 10.86 2.11 1.52
N ALA A 201 11.36 1.44 2.57
CA ALA A 201 12.36 2.03 3.47
C ALA A 201 13.66 2.40 2.74
N VAL A 202 14.14 1.53 1.84
CA VAL A 202 15.32 1.82 1.01
C VAL A 202 15.06 2.98 0.06
N VAL A 203 13.88 3.02 -0.59
CA VAL A 203 13.50 4.13 -1.47
C VAL A 203 13.44 5.45 -0.70
N LEU A 204 12.85 5.44 0.51
CA LEU A 204 12.80 6.62 1.37
C LEU A 204 14.19 7.10 1.77
N LEU A 205 15.09 6.18 2.14
CA LEU A 205 16.47 6.50 2.46
C LEU A 205 17.16 7.19 1.27
N ILE A 206 17.02 6.64 0.07
CA ILE A 206 17.61 7.23 -1.14
C ILE A 206 16.99 8.61 -1.41
N ALA A 207 15.67 8.75 -1.32
CA ALA A 207 14.97 10.01 -1.54
C ALA A 207 15.38 11.08 -0.52
N THR A 208 15.54 10.73 0.76
CA THR A 208 15.99 11.68 1.79
C THR A 208 17.44 12.11 1.60
N LEU A 209 18.33 11.20 1.19
CA LEU A 209 19.72 11.56 0.85
C LEU A 209 19.80 12.51 -0.33
N ILE A 210 19.03 12.24 -1.40
CA ILE A 210 18.94 13.15 -2.56
C ILE A 210 18.31 14.48 -2.15
N GLY A 211 17.24 14.45 -1.35
CA GLY A 211 16.60 15.66 -0.83
C GLY A 211 17.55 16.54 -0.03
N ASN A 212 18.38 15.94 0.84
CA ASN A 212 19.41 16.66 1.59
C ASN A 212 20.47 17.28 0.67
N LEU A 213 20.87 16.59 -0.40
CA LEU A 213 21.77 17.15 -1.40
C LEU A 213 21.13 18.34 -2.14
N LEU A 214 19.85 18.25 -2.50
CA LEU A 214 19.12 19.38 -3.10
C LEU A 214 19.00 20.55 -2.12
N GLY A 215 18.85 20.25 -0.82
CA GLY A 215 18.81 21.23 0.26
C GLY A 215 20.05 22.11 0.39
N THR A 216 21.20 21.74 -0.21
CA THR A 216 22.39 22.60 -0.21
C THR A 216 22.27 23.79 -1.18
N GLY A 217 21.36 23.72 -2.15
CA GLY A 217 21.14 24.77 -3.15
C GLY A 217 19.70 25.30 -3.22
N LEU A 218 18.73 24.57 -2.67
CA LEU A 218 17.31 24.91 -2.67
C LEU A 218 16.78 24.91 -1.23
N GLU A 219 16.55 26.10 -0.68
CA GLU A 219 16.13 26.29 0.72
C GLU A 219 14.86 25.50 1.08
N TRP A 220 13.91 25.39 0.15
CA TRP A 220 12.67 24.64 0.37
C TRP A 220 12.91 23.16 0.72
N PHE A 221 13.90 22.51 0.10
CA PHE A 221 14.25 21.11 0.42
C PHE A 221 14.99 20.97 1.76
N SER A 222 15.67 22.02 2.22
CA SER A 222 16.27 22.03 3.55
C SER A 222 15.21 22.01 4.65
N PHE A 223 14.07 22.66 4.40
CA PHE A 223 12.92 22.70 5.31
C PHE A 223 11.98 21.48 5.12
N HIS A 224 11.83 20.96 3.90
CA HIS A 224 10.95 19.82 3.59
C HIS A 224 11.70 18.53 3.25
N GLN A 225 12.43 17.98 4.23
CA GLN A 225 13.26 16.78 4.02
C GLN A 225 12.47 15.55 3.53
N ALA A 226 11.18 15.44 3.88
CA ALA A 226 10.32 14.34 3.48
C ALA A 226 9.60 14.56 2.13
N ALA A 227 9.66 15.76 1.55
CA ALA A 227 8.90 16.07 0.34
C ALA A 227 9.29 15.23 -0.87
N LEU A 228 10.60 15.01 -1.09
CA LEU A 228 11.05 14.18 -2.21
C LEU A 228 10.54 12.73 -2.08
N GLY A 229 10.50 12.19 -0.86
CA GLY A 229 9.88 10.90 -0.59
C GLY A 229 8.40 10.88 -0.95
N SER A 230 7.66 11.95 -0.66
CA SER A 230 6.24 12.11 -1.02
C SER A 230 6.02 12.10 -2.53
N TYR A 231 6.86 12.80 -3.28
CA TYR A 231 6.75 12.86 -4.74
C TYR A 231 7.16 11.54 -5.40
N VAL A 232 8.16 10.84 -4.86
CA VAL A 232 8.49 9.48 -5.30
C VAL A 232 7.33 8.53 -5.01
N ALA A 233 6.71 8.61 -3.83
CA ALA A 233 5.54 7.81 -3.48
C ALA A 233 4.35 8.08 -4.40
N ALA A 234 4.15 9.32 -4.84
CA ALA A 234 3.09 9.69 -5.77
C ALA A 234 3.28 9.11 -7.18
N GLY A 235 4.53 8.80 -7.56
CA GLY A 235 4.87 8.25 -8.87
C GLY A 235 4.90 6.72 -8.97
N LEU A 236 4.70 6.01 -7.84
CA LEU A 236 4.67 4.54 -7.75
C LEU A 236 3.24 4.02 -7.68
#